data_AF-A0A7C1T7D6-F1
#
_entry.id   AF-A0A7C1T7D6-F1
#
_cell.length_a   1.000
_cell.length_b   1.000
_cell.length_c   1.000
_cell.angle_alpha   90.00
_cell.angle_beta   90.00
_cell.angle_gamma   90.00
#
_symmetry.space_group_name_H-M   'P 1'
#
loop_
_entity.id
_entity.type
_entity.pdbx_description
1 polymer ?
#
loop_
_entity_poly.entity_id
_entity_poly.type
_entity_poly.pdbx_seq_one_letter_code
_entity_poly.pdbx_strand_id
1 'polypeptide(L)'
;MKVIIVNEGEWGRAKRDAGDYNSFTEALVSLLERESPQGTSVESVDNTEEVLQGVTLNSASETVIIFTTRGMFRKAVEIKKNHRQIRVVVLTGLPDNLGDNSPVVVLGKVIPIGDTGEFVRTILGS
;
A
#
# COMPACT_ATOMS: atom_id res chain seq x y z
N MET A 1 9.74 9.32 7.04
CA MET A 1 8.59 8.38 6.95
C MET A 1 9.03 7.18 6.13
N LYS A 2 8.52 5.98 6.41
CA LYS A 2 8.81 4.78 5.61
C LYS A 2 7.54 4.29 4.94
N VAL A 3 7.61 4.02 3.64
CA VAL A 3 6.51 3.46 2.84
C VAL A 3 6.97 2.11 2.29
N ILE A 4 6.19 1.07 2.54
CA ILE A 4 6.51 -0.30 2.12
C ILE A 4 5.37 -0.79 1.24
N ILE A 5 5.68 -1.12 -0.01
CA ILE A 5 4.72 -1.65 -0.97
C ILE A 5 4.86 -3.17 -1.01
N VAL A 6 3.79 -3.88 -0.67
CA VAL A 6 3.78 -5.33 -0.61
C VAL A 6 3.15 -5.89 -1.89
N ASN A 7 3.98 -6.57 -2.68
CA ASN A 7 3.59 -7.25 -3.91
C ASN A 7 3.20 -8.73 -3.63
N GLU A 8 2.29 -8.92 -2.67
CA GLU A 8 1.73 -10.23 -2.29
C GLU A 8 0.24 -10.31 -2.65
N GLY A 9 -0.21 -11.51 -3.00
CA GLY A 9 -1.61 -11.84 -3.27
C GLY A 9 -1.95 -11.87 -4.77
N GLU A 10 -3.25 -11.96 -5.06
CA GLU A 10 -3.77 -12.17 -6.41
C GLU A 10 -4.81 -11.11 -6.77
N TRP A 11 -4.75 -10.55 -8.00
CA TRP A 11 -5.85 -9.83 -8.63
C TRP A 11 -6.55 -10.68 -9.68
N GLY A 12 -7.47 -11.54 -9.26
CA GLY A 12 -8.41 -12.19 -10.19
C GLY A 12 -7.74 -12.82 -11.42
N ARG A 13 -7.87 -12.20 -12.61
CA ARG A 13 -7.31 -12.71 -13.89
C ARG A 13 -5.90 -12.21 -14.23
N ALA A 14 -5.40 -11.15 -13.60
CA ALA A 14 -4.02 -10.72 -13.81
C ALA A 14 -3.10 -11.73 -13.10
N LYS A 15 -2.11 -12.29 -13.81
CA LYS A 15 -1.21 -13.29 -13.22
C LYS A 15 0.13 -12.65 -12.88
N ARG A 16 0.66 -12.93 -11.68
CA ARG A 16 1.99 -12.46 -11.23
C ARG A 16 3.05 -12.79 -12.29
N ASP A 17 2.91 -13.95 -12.94
CA ASP A 17 3.79 -14.47 -13.99
C ASP A 17 3.79 -13.66 -15.30
N ALA A 18 2.84 -12.74 -15.50
CA ALA A 18 2.78 -11.89 -16.70
C ALA A 18 3.63 -10.60 -16.57
N GLY A 19 4.20 -10.32 -15.40
CA GLY A 19 5.02 -9.11 -15.17
C GLY A 19 4.24 -7.82 -14.95
N ASP A 20 2.93 -7.80 -15.23
CA ASP A 20 2.05 -6.63 -15.07
C ASP A 20 2.10 -6.02 -13.65
N TYR A 21 2.27 -6.86 -12.63
CA TYR A 21 2.34 -6.45 -11.23
C TYR A 21 3.65 -5.76 -10.87
N ASN A 22 4.76 -6.18 -11.49
CA ASN A 22 6.05 -5.57 -11.25
C ASN A 22 6.06 -4.18 -11.87
N SER A 23 5.55 -4.03 -13.10
CA SER A 23 5.42 -2.71 -13.74
C SER A 23 4.50 -1.77 -12.97
N PHE A 24 3.38 -2.26 -12.42
CA PHE A 24 2.52 -1.46 -11.55
C PHE A 24 3.23 -1.03 -10.26
N THR A 25 3.90 -1.97 -9.60
CA THR A 25 4.64 -1.71 -8.35
C THR A 25 5.79 -0.72 -8.59
N GLU A 26 6.56 -0.89 -9.65
CA GLU A 26 7.63 0.04 -10.06
C GLU A 26 7.10 1.44 -10.38
N ALA A 27 5.97 1.54 -11.09
CA ALA A 27 5.33 2.81 -11.36
C ALA A 27 4.83 3.49 -10.07
N LEU A 28 4.29 2.70 -9.13
CA LEU A 28 3.84 3.20 -7.83
C LEU A 28 5.01 3.65 -6.95
N VAL A 29 6.12 2.90 -6.93
CA VAL A 29 7.37 3.30 -6.25
C VAL A 29 7.84 4.63 -6.83
N SER A 30 8.02 4.70 -8.15
CA SER A 30 8.50 5.90 -8.85
C SER A 30 7.61 7.12 -8.57
N LEU A 31 6.30 6.90 -8.51
CA LEU A 31 5.34 7.95 -8.21
C LEU A 31 5.50 8.46 -6.77
N LEU A 32 5.54 7.54 -5.80
CA LEU A 32 5.67 7.92 -4.40
C LEU A 32 7.03 8.56 -4.13
N GLU A 33 8.11 8.08 -4.71
CA GLU A 33 9.43 8.72 -4.58
C GLU A 33 9.44 10.16 -5.10
N ARG A 34 8.73 10.42 -6.21
CA ARG A 34 8.67 11.75 -6.83
C ARG A 34 7.81 12.73 -6.05
N GLU A 35 6.66 12.28 -5.56
CA GLU A 35 5.64 13.17 -4.97
C GLU A 35 5.66 13.19 -3.43
N SER A 36 6.41 12.29 -2.78
CA SER A 36 6.48 12.25 -1.31
C SER A 36 7.31 13.42 -0.74
N PRO A 37 7.03 13.84 0.51
CA PRO A 37 7.88 14.79 1.21
C PRO A 37 9.32 14.31 1.34
N GLN A 38 10.28 15.24 1.38
CA GLN A 38 11.70 14.95 1.64
C GLN A 38 11.86 14.11 2.92
N GLY A 39 12.71 13.08 2.86
CA GLY A 39 12.91 12.14 3.98
C GLY A 39 11.88 11.00 4.04
N THR A 40 11.09 10.83 2.98
CA THR A 40 10.29 9.61 2.76
C THR A 40 11.14 8.56 2.04
N SER A 41 11.23 7.37 2.61
CA SER A 41 11.83 6.20 1.95
C SER A 41 10.71 5.29 1.48
N VAL A 42 10.78 4.89 0.20
CA VAL A 42 9.83 3.97 -0.43
C VAL A 42 10.59 2.70 -0.78
N GLU A 43 10.05 1.54 -0.42
CA GLU A 43 10.59 0.24 -0.83
C GLU A 43 9.46 -0.71 -1.23
N SER A 44 9.75 -1.65 -2.11
CA SER A 44 8.85 -2.74 -2.47
C SER A 44 9.38 -4.07 -1.98
N VAL A 45 8.51 -4.93 -1.48
CA VAL A 45 8.83 -6.29 -1.02
C VAL A 45 7.88 -7.31 -1.63
N ASP A 46 8.35 -8.55 -1.73
CA ASP A 46 7.60 -9.62 -2.41
C ASP A 46 6.54 -10.29 -1.53
N ASN A 47 6.67 -10.16 -0.21
CA ASN A 47 5.77 -10.77 0.77
C ASN A 47 5.69 -9.95 2.06
N THR A 48 4.62 -10.19 2.82
CA THR A 48 4.31 -9.53 4.08
C THR A 48 5.24 -9.97 5.21
N GLU A 49 5.80 -11.17 5.12
CA GLU A 49 6.71 -11.71 6.14
C GLU A 49 8.01 -10.90 6.20
N GLU A 50 8.55 -10.48 5.06
CA GLU A 50 9.66 -9.53 4.97
C GLU A 50 9.34 -8.20 5.65
N VAL A 51 8.10 -7.72 5.52
CA VAL A 51 7.66 -6.51 6.24
C VAL A 51 7.66 -6.74 7.74
N LEU A 52 7.07 -7.83 8.21
CA LEU A 52 6.94 -8.09 9.65
C LEU A 52 8.29 -8.42 10.32
N GLN A 53 9.24 -8.99 9.56
CA GLN A 53 10.61 -9.26 10.04
C GLN A 53 11.51 -8.03 9.98
N GLY A 54 11.38 -7.20 8.92
CA GLY A 54 12.21 -6.01 8.69
C GLY A 54 11.68 -4.74 9.36
N VAL A 55 10.39 -4.68 9.70
CA VAL A 55 9.85 -3.64 10.56
C VAL A 55 10.26 -3.96 11.99
N THR A 56 11.48 -3.58 12.34
CA THR A 56 11.83 -3.34 13.74
C THR A 56 10.88 -2.26 14.23
N LEU A 57 9.81 -2.64 14.93
CA LEU A 57 8.74 -1.78 15.45
C LEU A 57 9.21 -0.67 16.43
N ASN A 58 10.52 -0.45 16.54
CA ASN A 58 11.19 0.41 17.49
C ASN A 58 11.63 1.77 16.94
N SER A 59 11.26 2.16 15.73
CA SER A 59 11.70 3.45 15.17
C SER A 59 10.57 4.48 15.21
N ALA A 60 10.87 5.63 15.83
CA ALA A 60 10.03 6.81 16.01
C ALA A 60 9.52 7.47 14.71
N SER A 61 9.61 6.79 13.58
CA SER A 61 9.20 7.24 12.25
C SER A 61 7.92 6.53 11.80
N GLU A 62 6.95 7.32 11.37
CA GLU A 62 5.70 6.86 10.79
C GLU A 62 5.95 5.87 9.63
N THR A 63 5.25 4.73 9.68
CA THR A 63 5.34 3.65 8.68
C THR A 63 4.00 3.44 7.99
N VAL A 64 4.02 3.38 6.66
CA VAL A 64 2.87 3.10 5.81
C VAL A 64 3.13 1.79 5.05
N ILE A 65 2.19 0.85 5.13
CA ILE A 65 2.20 -0.38 4.33
C ILE A 65 1.12 -0.30 3.28
N ILE A 66 1.47 -0.51 2.01
CA ILE A 66 0.56 -0.49 0.88
C ILE A 66 0.47 -1.91 0.31
N PHE A 67 -0.69 -2.52 0.41
CA PHE A 67 -0.98 -3.77 -0.28
C PHE A 67 -1.52 -3.47 -1.67
N THR A 68 -0.83 -3.96 -2.69
CA THR A 68 -1.29 -3.78 -4.07
C THR A 68 -2.48 -4.68 -4.38
N THR A 69 -2.77 -5.72 -3.59
CA THR A 69 -3.83 -6.68 -3.90
C THR A 69 -5.03 -6.76 -2.94
N ARG A 70 -6.24 -6.92 -3.52
CA ARG A 70 -7.49 -7.10 -2.74
C ARG A 70 -7.46 -8.34 -1.85
N GLY A 71 -6.79 -9.41 -2.29
CA GLY A 71 -6.63 -10.65 -1.52
C GLY A 71 -5.99 -10.43 -0.14
N MET A 72 -5.27 -9.32 0.02
CA MET A 72 -4.56 -8.98 1.26
C MET A 72 -5.42 -8.25 2.28
N PHE A 73 -6.68 -7.92 2.00
CA PHE A 73 -7.52 -7.13 2.92
C PHE A 73 -7.58 -7.72 4.33
N ARG A 74 -7.76 -9.04 4.46
CA ARG A 74 -7.80 -9.70 5.78
C ARG A 74 -6.48 -9.55 6.54
N LYS A 75 -5.35 -9.74 5.85
CA LYS A 75 -4.00 -9.61 6.42
C LYS A 75 -3.69 -8.16 6.78
N ALA A 76 -4.11 -7.20 5.94
CA ALA A 76 -4.02 -5.78 6.21
C ALA A 76 -4.76 -5.37 7.50
N VAL A 77 -5.99 -5.87 7.69
CA VAL A 77 -6.77 -5.64 8.92
C VAL A 77 -6.07 -6.24 10.15
N GLU A 78 -5.52 -7.44 10.03
CA GLU A 78 -4.78 -8.09 11.12
C GLU A 78 -3.54 -7.29 11.53
N ILE A 79 -2.72 -6.85 10.57
CA ILE A 79 -1.54 -6.01 10.82
C ILE A 79 -1.95 -4.73 11.52
N LYS A 80 -3.00 -4.04 11.05
CA LYS A 80 -3.45 -2.79 11.67
C LYS A 80 -3.94 -2.98 13.11
N LYS A 81 -4.58 -4.12 13.41
CA LYS A 81 -5.00 -4.46 14.77
C LYS A 81 -3.81 -4.69 15.70
N ASN A 82 -2.79 -5.41 15.24
CA ASN A 82 -1.62 -5.76 16.03
C ASN A 82 -0.58 -4.63 16.10
N HIS A 83 -0.57 -3.72 15.12
CA HIS A 83 0.39 -2.63 14.99
C HIS A 83 -0.31 -1.30 14.72
N ARG A 84 -0.97 -0.75 15.75
CA ARG A 84 -1.83 0.45 15.62
C ARG A 84 -1.12 1.68 15.02
N GLN A 85 0.18 1.82 15.26
CA GLN A 85 1.03 2.90 14.77
C GLN A 85 1.34 2.84 13.27
N ILE A 86 1.14 1.67 12.64
CA ILE A 86 1.36 1.50 11.21
C ILE A 86 0.09 1.93 10.46
N ARG A 87 0.22 2.78 9.44
CA ARG A 87 -0.87 3.03 8.49
C ARG A 87 -0.89 1.92 7.46
N VAL A 88 -2.06 1.40 7.16
CA VAL A 88 -2.23 0.31 6.19
C VAL A 88 -3.19 0.75 5.11
N VAL A 89 -2.77 0.61 3.86
CA VAL A 89 -3.51 0.95 2.65
C VAL A 89 -3.67 -0.32 1.81
N VAL A 90 -4.85 -0.54 1.23
CA VAL A 90 -5.10 -1.64 0.30
C VAL A 90 -5.64 -1.06 -1.00
N LEU A 91 -4.94 -1.33 -2.11
CA LEU A 91 -5.37 -0.97 -3.46
C LEU A 91 -6.22 -2.11 -4.01
N THR A 92 -7.48 -1.83 -4.34
CA THR A 92 -8.43 -2.87 -4.77
C THR A 92 -8.89 -2.75 -6.21
N GLY A 93 -8.67 -1.60 -6.86
CA GLY A 93 -8.93 -1.39 -8.30
C GLY A 93 -10.40 -1.50 -8.73
N LEU A 94 -11.37 -1.52 -7.80
CA LEU A 94 -12.80 -1.60 -8.09
C LEU A 94 -13.57 -0.55 -7.27
N PRO A 95 -14.54 0.18 -7.85
CA PRO A 95 -15.39 1.09 -7.10
C PRO A 95 -16.15 0.33 -5.99
N ASP A 96 -16.16 0.93 -4.80
CA ASP A 96 -16.35 0.27 -3.51
C ASP A 96 -17.74 -0.35 -3.24
N ASN A 97 -17.71 -1.42 -2.45
CA ASN A 97 -18.73 -1.80 -1.46
C ASN A 97 -18.06 -2.42 -0.20
N LEU A 98 -16.79 -2.10 0.06
CA LEU A 98 -16.09 -2.52 1.28
C LEU A 98 -16.36 -1.46 2.35
N GLY A 99 -17.33 -1.77 3.23
CA GLY A 99 -18.05 -0.80 4.05
C GLY A 99 -17.23 0.18 4.89
N ASP A 100 -17.85 1.34 5.11
CA ASP A 100 -17.33 2.60 5.70
C ASP A 100 -16.71 2.52 7.11
N ASN A 101 -16.53 1.32 7.69
CA ASN A 101 -16.02 1.11 9.06
C ASN A 101 -14.70 0.32 9.12
N SER A 102 -13.94 0.24 8.01
CA SER A 102 -12.66 -0.46 7.96
C SER A 102 -11.53 0.34 8.64
N PRO A 103 -10.70 -0.26 9.51
CA PRO A 103 -9.51 0.40 10.08
C PRO A 103 -8.37 0.56 9.06
N VAL A 104 -8.54 0.02 7.85
CA VAL A 104 -7.60 0.06 6.72
C VAL A 104 -8.15 1.00 5.66
N VAL A 105 -7.30 1.85 5.10
CA VAL A 105 -7.66 2.72 3.97
C VAL A 105 -7.76 1.86 2.72
N VAL A 106 -8.94 1.80 2.12
CA VAL A 106 -9.18 1.08 0.86
C VAL A 106 -9.28 2.09 -0.27
N LEU A 107 -8.47 1.91 -1.32
CA LEU A 107 -8.54 2.74 -2.52
C LEU A 107 -9.12 1.89 -3.66
N GLY A 108 -10.40 2.11 -3.94
CA GLY A 108 -11.17 1.41 -4.98
C GLY A 108 -11.37 2.20 -6.28
N LYS A 109 -11.17 3.51 -6.29
CA LYS A 109 -11.37 4.32 -7.50
C LYS A 109 -10.20 4.19 -8.47
N VAL A 110 -10.51 4.06 -9.77
CA VAL A 110 -9.57 4.41 -10.84
C VAL A 110 -9.33 5.92 -10.72
N ILE A 111 -8.19 6.30 -10.18
CA ILE A 111 -7.86 7.72 -10.02
C ILE A 111 -7.34 8.20 -11.38
N PRO A 112 -8.02 9.16 -12.04
CA PRO A 112 -7.50 9.74 -13.25
C PRO A 112 -6.16 10.42 -12.94
N ILE A 113 -5.18 10.21 -13.81
CA ILE A 113 -3.76 10.62 -13.66
C ILE A 113 -3.59 12.13 -13.38
N GLY A 114 -4.64 12.96 -13.56
CA GLY A 114 -4.66 14.37 -13.16
C GLY A 114 -4.70 14.64 -11.64
N ASP A 115 -5.19 13.70 -10.82
CA ASP A 115 -5.36 13.86 -9.35
C ASP A 115 -4.31 13.11 -8.52
N THR A 116 -3.14 12.93 -9.12
CA THR A 116 -2.02 12.20 -8.52
C THR A 116 -1.62 12.75 -7.13
N GLY A 117 -1.73 14.07 -6.92
CA GLY A 117 -1.43 14.69 -5.64
C GLY A 117 -2.43 14.35 -4.52
N GLU A 118 -3.72 14.20 -4.84
CA GLU A 118 -4.75 13.81 -3.86
C GLU A 118 -4.59 12.34 -3.45
N PHE A 119 -4.23 11.48 -4.40
CA PHE A 119 -3.88 10.07 -4.14
C PHE A 119 -2.72 9.95 -3.15
N VAL A 120 -1.63 10.66 -3.41
CA VAL A 120 -0.44 10.64 -2.54
C VAL A 120 -0.78 11.19 -1.17
N ARG A 121 -1.52 12.30 -1.08
CA ARG A 121 -2.01 12.83 0.20
C ARG A 121 -2.89 11.85 0.97
N THR A 122 -3.70 11.05 0.29
CA THR A 122 -4.55 10.04 0.93
C THR A 122 -3.74 8.88 1.47
N ILE A 123 -2.71 8.43 0.74
CA ILE A 123 -1.81 7.35 1.17
C ILE A 123 -0.94 7.81 2.33
N LEU A 124 -0.32 8.98 2.20
CA LEU A 124 0.65 9.48 3.16
C LEU A 124 -0.02 10.13 4.37
N GLY A 125 -1.28 10.56 4.23
CA GLY A 125 -2.10 11.33 5.15
C GLY A 125 -1.46 12.65 5.55
N SER A 126 -2.08 13.73 5.06
CA SER A 126 -1.66 15.13 5.24
C SER A 126 -1.69 15.59 6.69
#